data_AF-A0AAJ6V1I4-F1
#
_entry.id   AF-A0AAJ6V1I4-F1
#
_cell.length_a   1.000
_cell.length_b   1.000
_cell.length_c   1.000
_cell.angle_alpha   90.00
_cell.angle_beta   90.00
_cell.angle_gamma   90.00
#
_symmetry.space_group_name_H-M   'P 1'
#
loop_
_entity.id
_entity.type
_entity.pdbx_description
1 polymer ?
#
loop_
_entity_poly.entity_id
_entity_poly.type
_entity_poly.pdbx_seq_one_letter_code
_entity_poly.pdbx_strand_id
1 'polypeptide(L)'
;MLICNSTITINKSSCNHKFPSKTYFISTSLSVSLKQLRRIRMANRILVISTFISISFSMVASFEPSPLQDFCVADPTSSARVNGLACLDSNMVQANHFSFSGLHIPGNTSNALGSAVTPAFVGQIPGLNTLGISMARIDYAPWGLIPPHSHPRATEILTVLEGRLLVGFVTSNPDNRLITKVLEKGDVFVFPIGLVHFQRNVGLGSAFSISSLSSQNPGVVLVANTLFGSTPSIPNDILAKAFQVDKSVVVKLQAQF
;
A
#
# COMPACT_ATOMS: atom_id res chain seq x y z
N MET A 1 6.08 -65.38 19.48
CA MET A 1 7.41 -64.80 19.78
C MET A 1 7.15 -63.46 20.46
N LEU A 2 6.65 -63.42 21.71
CA LEU A 2 7.35 -63.59 22.99
C LEU A 2 8.59 -62.67 23.13
N ILE A 3 8.53 -61.83 24.19
CA ILE A 3 9.63 -61.16 24.93
C ILE A 3 10.01 -59.75 24.35
N CYS A 4 10.15 -58.64 25.08
CA CYS A 4 10.50 -58.40 26.50
C CYS A 4 9.96 -57.06 27.07
N ASN A 5 9.43 -57.13 28.30
CA ASN A 5 9.67 -56.33 29.52
C ASN A 5 10.06 -54.83 29.50
N SER A 6 9.43 -54.09 30.42
CA SER A 6 10.14 -53.26 31.41
C SER A 6 9.33 -53.15 32.71
N THR A 7 9.69 -54.00 33.67
CA THR A 7 9.25 -53.96 35.07
C THR A 7 10.18 -53.02 35.83
N ILE A 8 9.66 -52.00 36.49
CA ILE A 8 10.43 -51.17 37.43
C ILE A 8 10.25 -51.77 38.83
N THR A 9 11.26 -52.51 39.26
CA THR A 9 11.41 -53.05 40.62
C THR A 9 12.18 -52.03 41.45
N ILE A 10 11.57 -51.48 42.51
CA ILE A 10 12.30 -50.69 43.52
C ILE A 10 12.60 -51.63 44.70
N ASN A 11 13.84 -52.12 44.72
CA ASN A 11 14.44 -52.79 45.87
C ASN A 11 14.76 -51.74 46.94
N LYS A 12 14.27 -51.91 48.18
CA LYS A 12 14.74 -51.14 49.33
C LYS A 12 15.41 -52.08 50.32
N SER A 13 16.73 -51.92 50.42
CA SER A 13 17.59 -52.47 51.46
C SER A 13 17.17 -51.96 52.85
N SER A 14 17.27 -52.87 53.82
CA SER A 14 16.96 -52.68 55.23
C SER A 14 17.86 -51.64 55.91
N CYS A 15 17.26 -50.69 56.61
CA CYS A 15 17.90 -49.93 57.69
C CYS A 15 16.92 -49.89 58.88
N ASN A 16 17.28 -50.59 59.95
CA ASN A 16 16.58 -50.58 61.23
C ASN A 16 16.78 -49.22 61.91
N HIS A 17 15.71 -48.44 62.08
CA HIS A 17 15.54 -47.59 63.26
C HIS A 17 14.05 -47.42 63.58
N LYS A 18 13.75 -47.61 64.85
CA LYS A 18 12.44 -47.83 65.45
C LYS A 18 11.98 -46.52 66.11
N PHE A 19 11.01 -45.80 65.53
CA PHE A 19 10.15 -44.85 66.26
C PHE A 19 8.79 -44.67 65.55
N PRO A 20 7.67 -44.53 66.28
CA PRO A 20 6.33 -44.59 65.71
C PRO A 20 5.80 -43.19 65.40
N SER A 21 5.44 -42.93 64.15
CA SER A 21 4.42 -41.91 63.83
C SER A 21 3.62 -42.39 62.63
N LYS A 22 2.32 -42.66 62.86
CA LYS A 22 1.37 -42.95 61.77
C LYS A 22 0.97 -41.62 61.14
N THR A 23 1.71 -41.19 60.13
CA THR A 23 1.27 -40.10 59.24
C THR A 23 0.30 -40.70 58.22
N TYR A 24 -0.98 -40.34 58.30
CA TYR A 24 -1.98 -40.70 57.30
C TYR A 24 -1.80 -39.81 56.07
N PHE A 25 -1.23 -40.34 54.99
CA PHE A 25 -1.30 -39.71 53.67
C PHE A 25 -2.69 -39.96 53.08
N ILE A 26 -3.58 -38.97 53.13
CA ILE A 26 -4.80 -38.97 52.31
C ILE A 26 -4.39 -38.62 50.88
N SER A 27 -4.13 -39.66 50.07
CA SER A 27 -4.00 -39.51 48.62
C SER A 27 -5.40 -39.32 48.02
N THR A 28 -5.85 -38.07 47.87
CA THR A 28 -6.99 -37.76 47.00
C THR A 28 -6.58 -37.95 45.55
N SER A 29 -6.79 -39.17 45.02
CA SER A 29 -6.65 -39.43 43.59
C SER A 29 -7.82 -38.77 42.86
N LEU A 30 -7.59 -37.64 42.18
CA LEU A 30 -8.54 -37.12 41.22
C LEU A 30 -8.58 -38.06 40.00
N SER A 31 -9.49 -39.02 40.00
CA SER A 31 -9.76 -39.86 38.83
C SER A 31 -10.65 -39.10 37.84
N VAL A 32 -10.02 -38.28 36.99
CA VAL A 32 -10.75 -37.66 35.87
C VAL A 32 -11.11 -38.75 34.86
N SER A 33 -12.42 -38.99 34.67
CA SER A 33 -12.89 -39.99 33.70
C SER A 33 -12.37 -39.70 32.29
N LEU A 34 -12.02 -40.74 31.53
CA LEU A 34 -11.67 -40.65 30.11
C LEU A 34 -12.70 -39.86 29.28
N LYS A 35 -13.98 -39.89 29.66
CA LYS A 35 -15.04 -39.08 29.04
C LYS A 35 -14.84 -37.58 29.29
N GLN A 36 -14.38 -37.20 30.48
CA GLN A 36 -14.14 -35.81 30.87
C GLN A 36 -12.85 -35.27 30.24
N LEU A 37 -11.78 -36.07 30.16
CA LEU A 37 -10.59 -35.73 29.36
C LEU A 37 -10.90 -35.55 27.87
N ARG A 38 -11.76 -36.38 27.29
CA ARG A 38 -12.23 -36.22 25.89
C ARG A 38 -13.03 -34.93 25.71
N ARG A 39 -13.92 -34.58 26.65
CA ARG A 39 -14.67 -33.31 26.62
C ARG A 39 -13.75 -32.09 26.73
N ILE A 40 -12.77 -32.10 27.62
CA ILE A 40 -11.78 -31.00 27.76
C ILE A 40 -10.94 -30.86 26.49
N ARG A 41 -10.48 -31.97 25.88
CA ARG A 41 -9.74 -31.93 24.61
C ARG A 41 -10.58 -31.38 23.45
N MET A 42 -11.87 -31.71 23.38
CA MET A 42 -12.78 -31.17 22.38
C MET A 42 -13.06 -29.68 22.60
N ALA A 43 -13.28 -29.24 23.84
CA ALA A 43 -13.47 -27.84 24.19
C ALA A 43 -12.24 -26.99 23.86
N ASN A 44 -11.03 -27.48 24.17
CA ASN A 44 -9.79 -26.80 23.81
C ASN A 44 -9.59 -26.73 22.28
N ARG A 45 -9.97 -27.76 21.53
CA ARG A 45 -9.93 -27.73 20.06
C ARG A 45 -10.90 -26.69 19.50
N ILE A 46 -12.13 -26.62 20.03
CA ILE A 46 -13.12 -25.62 19.62
C ILE A 46 -12.65 -24.21 19.98
N LEU A 47 -12.09 -24.00 21.17
CA LEU A 47 -11.55 -22.71 21.59
C LEU A 47 -10.40 -22.25 20.69
N VAL A 48 -9.45 -23.15 20.39
CA VAL A 48 -8.33 -22.88 19.48
C VAL A 48 -8.82 -22.58 18.06
N ILE A 49 -9.79 -23.35 17.55
CA ILE A 49 -10.35 -23.10 16.21
C ILE A 49 -11.09 -21.75 16.18
N SER A 50 -11.85 -21.42 17.23
CA SER A 50 -12.57 -20.14 17.35
C SER A 50 -11.63 -18.94 17.43
N THR A 51 -10.52 -19.04 18.17
CA THR A 51 -9.50 -17.99 18.21
C THR A 51 -8.79 -17.84 16.87
N PHE A 52 -8.46 -18.94 16.17
CA PHE A 52 -7.89 -18.88 14.81
C PHE A 52 -8.85 -18.26 13.79
N ILE A 53 -10.14 -18.56 13.85
CA ILE A 53 -11.16 -17.96 12.96
C ILE A 53 -11.30 -16.45 13.25
N SER A 54 -11.32 -16.05 14.52
CA SER A 54 -11.44 -14.64 14.92
C SER A 54 -10.22 -13.80 14.49
N ILE A 55 -9.01 -14.36 14.57
CA ILE A 55 -7.77 -13.72 14.10
C ILE A 55 -7.76 -13.61 12.56
N SER A 56 -8.30 -14.62 11.86
CA SER A 56 -8.36 -14.63 10.40
C SER A 56 -9.32 -13.57 9.83
N PHE A 57 -10.34 -13.17 10.58
CA PHE A 57 -11.32 -12.16 10.15
C PHE A 57 -10.79 -10.72 10.24
N SER A 58 -9.63 -10.50 10.86
CA SER A 58 -9.07 -9.15 11.08
C SER A 58 -8.11 -8.68 9.96
N MET A 59 -7.89 -9.48 8.91
CA MET A 59 -7.04 -9.10 7.79
C MET A 59 -7.84 -8.43 6.67
N VAL A 60 -8.33 -7.21 6.92
CA VAL A 60 -8.68 -6.32 5.81
C VAL A 60 -7.37 -5.71 5.33
N ALA A 61 -6.88 -6.17 4.19
CA ALA A 61 -5.77 -5.53 3.48
C ALA A 61 -6.27 -4.18 2.92
N SER A 62 -6.39 -3.17 3.79
CA SER A 62 -6.81 -1.83 3.37
C SER A 62 -5.61 -1.09 2.79
N PHE A 63 -5.68 -0.82 1.50
CA PHE A 63 -4.70 0.02 0.78
C PHE A 63 -4.75 1.48 1.24
N GLU A 64 -5.92 1.94 1.69
CA GLU A 64 -6.17 3.12 2.52
C GLU A 64 -7.17 2.71 3.62
N PRO A 65 -6.92 3.03 4.91
CA PRO A 65 -7.83 2.68 5.98
C PRO A 65 -9.16 3.42 5.81
N SER A 66 -10.28 2.71 5.94
CA SER A 66 -11.60 3.35 5.94
C SER A 66 -11.70 4.37 7.09
N PRO A 67 -12.35 5.52 6.86
CA PRO A 67 -12.51 6.53 7.91
C PRO A 67 -13.34 5.96 9.07
N LEU A 68 -12.93 6.26 10.31
CA LEU A 68 -13.62 5.83 11.53
C LEU A 68 -14.59 6.89 12.08
N GLN A 69 -14.66 8.06 11.43
CA GLN A 69 -15.49 9.20 11.74
C GLN A 69 -15.76 10.01 10.47
N ASP A 70 -16.69 10.96 10.51
CA ASP A 70 -17.12 11.73 9.34
C ASP A 70 -15.96 12.47 8.63
N PHE A 71 -15.02 13.03 9.40
CA PHE A 71 -13.84 13.71 8.86
C PHE A 71 -12.67 13.69 9.85
N CYS A 72 -11.46 13.81 9.31
CA CYS A 72 -10.22 14.04 10.07
C CYS A 72 -9.34 14.97 9.24
N VAL A 73 -9.60 16.28 9.31
CA VAL A 73 -8.81 17.29 8.57
C VAL A 73 -7.35 17.19 9.01
N ALA A 74 -6.40 17.10 8.07
CA ALA A 74 -4.99 17.05 8.41
C ALA A 74 -4.52 18.30 9.17
N ASP A 75 -3.87 18.10 10.31
CA ASP A 75 -3.23 19.15 11.09
C ASP A 75 -1.78 19.36 10.61
N PRO A 76 -1.45 20.47 9.94
CA PRO A 76 -0.09 20.75 9.48
C PRO A 76 0.87 21.11 10.62
N THR A 77 0.37 21.41 11.82
CA THR A 77 1.18 21.82 12.98
C THR A 77 1.59 20.65 13.88
N SER A 78 0.94 19.49 13.71
CA SER A 78 1.23 18.31 14.52
C SER A 78 2.61 17.73 14.21
N SER A 79 3.35 17.39 15.27
CA SER A 79 4.63 16.67 15.17
C SER A 79 4.48 15.15 15.23
N ALA A 80 3.26 14.64 15.42
CA ALA A 80 2.98 13.22 15.54
C ALA A 80 3.27 12.49 14.22
N ARG A 81 3.97 11.36 14.30
CA ARG A 81 4.24 10.48 13.15
C ARG A 81 3.28 9.30 13.19
N VAL A 82 2.27 9.35 12.32
CA VAL A 82 1.25 8.31 12.15
C VAL A 82 1.17 7.88 10.70
N ASN A 83 0.47 6.78 10.41
CA ASN A 83 0.12 6.45 9.03
C ASN A 83 -0.95 7.44 8.54
N GLY A 84 -0.64 8.24 7.52
CA GLY A 84 -1.46 9.39 7.12
C GLY A 84 -1.02 10.68 7.83
N LEU A 85 -1.98 11.47 8.30
CA LEU A 85 -1.75 12.75 8.99
C LEU A 85 -2.61 12.82 10.26
N ALA A 86 -2.07 13.44 11.31
CA ALA A 86 -2.82 13.70 12.52
C ALA A 86 -4.02 14.63 12.22
N CYS A 87 -5.10 14.49 12.98
CA CYS A 87 -6.31 15.29 12.80
C CYS A 87 -6.21 16.64 13.53
N LEU A 88 -6.73 17.68 12.91
CA LEU A 88 -7.05 18.95 13.55
C LEU A 88 -8.20 18.76 14.55
N ASP A 89 -8.26 19.59 15.60
CA ASP A 89 -9.45 19.66 16.46
C ASP A 89 -10.70 19.94 15.61
N SER A 90 -11.71 19.07 15.75
CA SER A 90 -12.99 19.17 15.05
C SER A 90 -13.68 20.54 15.21
N ASN A 91 -13.48 21.24 16.34
CA ASN A 91 -14.05 22.56 16.57
C ASN A 91 -13.38 23.68 15.77
N MET A 92 -12.18 23.42 15.26
CA MET A 92 -11.41 24.36 14.44
C MET A 92 -11.64 24.13 12.93
N VAL A 93 -12.38 23.09 12.56
CA VAL A 93 -12.62 22.72 11.17
C VAL A 93 -13.58 23.70 10.50
N GLN A 94 -13.21 24.16 9.30
CA GLN A 94 -13.96 25.11 8.49
C GLN A 94 -14.07 24.61 7.04
N ALA A 95 -15.00 25.19 6.27
CA ALA A 95 -15.27 24.79 4.88
C ALA A 95 -14.04 24.89 3.97
N ASN A 96 -13.16 25.87 4.22
CA ASN A 96 -11.93 26.06 3.47
C ASN A 96 -10.99 24.83 3.54
N HIS A 97 -11.02 24.04 4.61
CA HIS A 97 -10.22 22.81 4.73
C HIS A 97 -10.63 21.72 3.73
N PHE A 98 -11.86 21.79 3.20
CA PHE A 98 -12.41 20.83 2.23
C PHE A 98 -12.43 21.38 0.80
N SER A 99 -11.88 22.56 0.56
CA SER A 99 -11.97 23.24 -0.73
C SER A 99 -10.59 23.59 -1.27
N PHE A 100 -10.43 23.51 -2.59
CA PHE A 100 -9.28 24.05 -3.30
C PHE A 100 -9.76 24.84 -4.51
N SER A 101 -9.28 26.08 -4.61
CA SER A 101 -9.46 26.93 -5.79
C SER A 101 -8.17 26.94 -6.58
N GLY A 102 -8.24 26.68 -7.89
CA GLY A 102 -7.07 26.76 -8.76
C GLY A 102 -7.09 25.85 -9.98
N LEU A 103 -7.87 24.76 -9.96
CA LEU A 103 -7.93 23.82 -11.10
C LEU A 103 -8.54 24.43 -12.39
N HIS A 104 -9.12 25.63 -12.33
CA HIS A 104 -9.55 26.35 -13.53
C HIS A 104 -8.39 27.07 -14.24
N ILE A 105 -7.27 27.27 -13.55
CA ILE A 105 -6.09 27.96 -14.06
C ILE A 105 -5.19 26.93 -14.75
N PRO A 106 -4.83 27.12 -16.03
CA PRO A 106 -3.89 26.24 -16.73
C PRO A 106 -2.49 26.29 -16.08
N GLY A 107 -1.86 25.13 -15.92
CA GLY A 107 -0.46 25.04 -15.51
C GLY A 107 0.51 25.52 -16.60
N ASN A 108 1.72 25.91 -16.20
CA ASN A 108 2.74 26.37 -17.16
C ASN A 108 3.39 25.21 -17.91
N THR A 109 3.02 25.03 -19.17
CA THR A 109 3.55 23.99 -20.06
C THR A 109 4.84 24.40 -20.79
N SER A 110 5.43 25.57 -20.50
CA SER A 110 6.67 26.05 -21.11
C SER A 110 7.90 25.38 -20.49
N ASN A 111 7.98 24.06 -20.63
CA ASN A 111 9.06 23.23 -20.10
C ASN A 111 9.39 22.09 -21.09
N ALA A 112 10.48 21.34 -20.83
CA ALA A 112 10.99 20.33 -21.75
C ALA A 112 9.98 19.20 -22.09
N LEU A 113 9.05 18.91 -21.19
CA LEU A 113 8.02 17.89 -21.39
C LEU A 113 6.75 18.44 -22.03
N GLY A 114 6.57 19.78 -22.06
CA GLY A 114 5.38 20.41 -22.61
C GLY A 114 4.11 20.13 -21.80
N SER A 115 4.22 19.83 -20.51
CA SER A 115 3.07 19.48 -19.66
C SER A 115 3.21 20.03 -18.25
N ALA A 116 2.09 20.21 -17.54
CA ALA A 116 2.08 20.63 -16.14
C ALA A 116 0.99 19.88 -15.37
N VAL A 117 1.31 19.46 -14.13
CA VAL A 117 0.37 18.80 -13.22
C VAL A 117 0.08 19.75 -12.06
N THR A 118 -1.20 20.02 -11.82
CA THR A 118 -1.68 20.79 -10.66
C THR A 118 -2.41 19.85 -9.71
N PRO A 119 -1.79 19.41 -8.60
CA PRO A 119 -2.41 18.47 -7.66
C PRO A 119 -3.45 19.15 -6.78
N ALA A 120 -4.49 18.40 -6.45
CA ALA A 120 -5.47 18.65 -5.40
C ALA A 120 -5.51 17.42 -4.48
N PHE A 121 -4.36 17.16 -3.83
CA PHE A 121 -4.15 16.03 -2.92
C PHE A 121 -4.32 16.49 -1.47
N VAL A 122 -4.09 15.59 -0.50
CA VAL A 122 -4.19 15.95 0.92
C VAL A 122 -3.30 17.13 1.34
N GLY A 123 -2.20 17.38 0.63
CA GLY A 123 -1.34 18.55 0.86
C GLY A 123 -1.96 19.89 0.43
N GLN A 124 -2.93 19.88 -0.49
CA GLN A 124 -3.67 21.07 -0.93
C GLN A 124 -5.06 21.16 -0.32
N ILE A 125 -5.70 20.02 -0.06
CA ILE A 125 -7.01 19.90 0.59
C ILE A 125 -6.84 19.04 1.84
N PRO A 126 -6.54 19.64 3.01
CA PRO A 126 -6.33 18.91 4.26
C PRO A 126 -7.52 18.02 4.66
N GLY A 127 -8.74 18.38 4.25
CA GLY A 127 -9.95 17.61 4.47
C GLY A 127 -10.03 16.28 3.71
N LEU A 128 -9.13 16.01 2.75
CA LEU A 128 -9.03 14.70 2.09
C LEU A 128 -8.43 13.61 2.99
N ASN A 129 -7.84 13.99 4.12
CA ASN A 129 -7.21 13.03 5.01
C ASN A 129 -8.25 12.02 5.53
N THR A 130 -7.90 10.74 5.43
CA THR A 130 -8.72 9.54 5.70
C THR A 130 -9.82 9.22 4.67
N LEU A 131 -10.01 10.02 3.62
CA LEU A 131 -11.12 9.85 2.67
C LEU A 131 -10.76 9.02 1.42
N GLY A 132 -9.50 8.63 1.24
CA GLY A 132 -9.11 7.67 0.19
C GLY A 132 -9.28 8.17 -1.25
N ILE A 133 -9.38 9.47 -1.49
CA ILE A 133 -9.50 10.05 -2.83
C ILE A 133 -8.64 11.31 -2.99
N SER A 134 -8.29 11.62 -4.22
CA SER A 134 -7.67 12.89 -4.60
C SER A 134 -7.89 13.20 -6.09
N MET A 135 -7.44 14.39 -6.51
CA MET A 135 -7.60 14.84 -7.90
C MET A 135 -6.35 15.58 -8.38
N ALA A 136 -6.13 15.62 -9.68
CA ALA A 136 -5.16 16.51 -10.32
C ALA A 136 -5.70 17.04 -11.66
N ARG A 137 -5.35 18.27 -11.99
CA ARG A 137 -5.44 18.78 -13.36
C ARG A 137 -4.13 18.54 -14.08
N ILE A 138 -4.20 18.19 -15.36
CA ILE A 138 -3.04 18.07 -16.22
C ILE A 138 -3.26 18.91 -17.48
N ASP A 139 -2.30 19.80 -17.76
CA ASP A 139 -2.26 20.63 -18.96
C ASP A 139 -1.15 20.17 -19.89
N TYR A 140 -1.42 20.21 -21.20
CA TYR A 140 -0.51 19.76 -22.24
C TYR A 140 -0.42 20.80 -23.37
N ALA A 141 0.80 21.25 -23.68
CA ALA A 141 1.10 21.91 -24.94
C ALA A 141 0.91 20.94 -26.12
N PRO A 142 0.88 21.41 -27.39
CA PRO A 142 0.99 20.53 -28.54
C PRO A 142 2.18 19.57 -28.39
N TRP A 143 1.95 18.27 -28.58
CA TRP A 143 2.94 17.20 -28.35
C TRP A 143 3.46 17.02 -26.92
N GLY A 144 2.91 17.73 -25.94
CA GLY A 144 3.25 17.60 -24.53
C GLY A 144 3.05 16.18 -23.98
N LEU A 145 3.90 15.78 -23.05
CA LEU A 145 4.02 14.41 -22.56
C LEU A 145 4.09 14.39 -21.03
N ILE A 146 3.15 13.69 -20.41
CA ILE A 146 3.41 13.12 -19.09
C ILE A 146 4.14 11.79 -19.32
N PRO A 147 5.42 11.69 -18.94
CA PRO A 147 6.27 10.55 -19.30
C PRO A 147 5.81 9.28 -18.57
N PRO A 148 6.31 8.10 -18.97
CA PRO A 148 6.03 6.85 -18.27
C PRO A 148 6.24 6.97 -16.76
N HIS A 149 5.17 6.72 -16.01
CA HIS A 149 5.15 6.82 -14.55
C HIS A 149 4.16 5.83 -13.94
N SER A 150 4.20 5.67 -12.63
CA SER A 150 3.19 4.89 -11.89
C SER A 150 2.75 5.57 -10.60
N HIS A 151 1.56 5.21 -10.15
CA HIS A 151 1.03 5.58 -8.83
C HIS A 151 1.11 4.35 -7.92
N PRO A 152 2.06 4.28 -6.98
CA PRO A 152 2.22 3.12 -6.11
C PRO A 152 1.04 2.97 -5.15
N ARG A 153 0.30 4.07 -4.90
CA ARG A 153 -0.78 4.13 -3.92
C ARG A 153 -2.14 4.50 -4.51
N ALA A 154 -2.37 4.44 -5.82
CA ALA A 154 -3.71 4.69 -6.37
C ALA A 154 -3.95 4.08 -7.74
N THR A 155 -5.20 3.65 -7.98
CA THR A 155 -5.77 3.61 -9.33
C THR A 155 -6.15 5.03 -9.74
N GLU A 156 -5.97 5.35 -11.02
CA GLU A 156 -6.35 6.64 -11.60
C GLU A 156 -7.45 6.45 -12.64
N ILE A 157 -8.40 7.38 -12.68
CA ILE A 157 -9.30 7.58 -13.82
C ILE A 157 -9.13 9.00 -14.35
N LEU A 158 -8.84 9.11 -15.64
CA LEU A 158 -8.61 10.37 -16.34
C LEU A 158 -9.80 10.68 -17.26
N THR A 159 -10.25 11.93 -17.25
CA THR A 159 -11.26 12.47 -18.18
C THR A 159 -10.66 13.61 -18.99
N VAL A 160 -10.76 13.56 -20.32
CA VAL A 160 -10.32 14.66 -21.18
C VAL A 160 -11.37 15.75 -21.22
N LEU A 161 -10.99 16.98 -20.89
CA LEU A 161 -11.91 18.12 -20.93
C LEU A 161 -11.73 19.00 -22.16
N GLU A 162 -10.53 18.99 -22.76
CA GLU A 162 -10.23 19.65 -24.03
C GLU A 162 -9.07 18.97 -24.76
N GLY A 163 -9.07 19.04 -26.09
CA GLY A 163 -8.02 18.49 -26.94
C GLY A 163 -8.12 16.97 -27.16
N ARG A 164 -6.99 16.35 -27.51
CA ARG A 164 -6.88 14.93 -27.89
C ARG A 164 -5.65 14.29 -27.24
N LEU A 165 -5.86 13.25 -26.46
CA LEU A 165 -4.77 12.60 -25.70
C LEU A 165 -4.60 11.15 -26.13
N LEU A 166 -3.40 10.77 -26.56
CA LEU A 166 -2.98 9.37 -26.58
C LEU A 166 -2.60 8.97 -25.17
N VAL A 167 -3.29 7.97 -24.63
CA VAL A 167 -3.02 7.42 -23.30
C VAL A 167 -2.71 5.94 -23.38
N GLY A 168 -2.00 5.40 -22.41
CA GLY A 168 -1.85 3.96 -22.29
C GLY A 168 -1.09 3.51 -21.06
N PHE A 169 -1.25 2.23 -20.72
CA PHE A 169 -0.49 1.55 -19.68
C PHE A 169 0.07 0.23 -20.18
N VAL A 170 1.10 -0.27 -19.49
CA VAL A 170 1.76 -1.54 -19.81
C VAL A 170 1.38 -2.56 -18.73
N THR A 171 0.92 -3.75 -19.15
CA THR A 171 0.63 -4.85 -18.23
C THR A 171 1.91 -5.38 -17.59
N SER A 172 1.81 -6.06 -16.44
CA SER A 172 2.98 -6.66 -15.79
C SER A 172 3.59 -7.82 -16.60
N ASN A 173 4.81 -8.20 -16.22
CA ASN A 173 5.51 -9.41 -16.68
C ASN A 173 4.62 -10.67 -16.52
N PRO A 174 4.67 -11.65 -17.44
CA PRO A 174 5.55 -11.76 -18.62
C PRO A 174 5.14 -10.96 -19.85
N ASP A 175 3.87 -10.56 -19.95
CA ASP A 175 3.33 -10.06 -21.21
C ASP A 175 3.88 -8.69 -21.61
N ASN A 176 4.07 -7.79 -20.64
CA ASN A 176 4.55 -6.41 -20.88
C ASN A 176 3.79 -5.73 -22.03
N ARG A 177 2.48 -5.98 -22.13
CA ARG A 177 1.66 -5.59 -23.27
C ARG A 177 1.13 -4.17 -23.09
N LEU A 178 1.29 -3.34 -24.13
CA LEU A 178 0.72 -2.01 -24.17
C LEU A 178 -0.79 -2.07 -24.42
N ILE A 179 -1.57 -1.40 -23.57
CA ILE A 179 -2.98 -1.08 -23.79
C ILE A 179 -3.08 0.42 -23.97
N THR A 180 -3.59 0.88 -25.12
CA THR A 180 -3.56 2.31 -25.49
C THR A 180 -4.79 2.72 -26.29
N LYS A 181 -5.15 4.00 -26.20
CA LYS A 181 -6.27 4.62 -26.94
C LYS A 181 -6.00 6.11 -27.12
N VAL A 182 -6.47 6.69 -28.24
CA VAL A 182 -6.62 8.14 -28.37
C VAL A 182 -8.00 8.53 -27.83
N LEU A 183 -8.00 9.42 -26.86
CA LEU A 183 -9.19 9.98 -26.21
C LEU A 183 -9.50 11.36 -26.81
N GLU A 184 -10.79 11.61 -27.03
CA GLU A 184 -11.34 12.91 -27.39
C GLU A 184 -11.97 13.58 -26.16
N LYS A 185 -12.40 14.84 -26.27
CA LYS A 185 -13.12 15.54 -25.21
C LYS A 185 -14.35 14.74 -24.73
N GLY A 186 -14.42 14.52 -23.42
CA GLY A 186 -15.47 13.76 -22.74
C GLY A 186 -15.16 12.28 -22.54
N ASP A 187 -14.14 11.74 -23.21
CA ASP A 187 -13.72 10.36 -23.02
C ASP A 187 -12.98 10.17 -21.69
N VAL A 188 -13.08 8.95 -21.16
CA VAL A 188 -12.42 8.51 -19.92
C VAL A 188 -11.51 7.31 -20.15
N PHE A 189 -10.47 7.18 -19.31
CA PHE A 189 -9.59 6.01 -19.32
C PHE A 189 -9.07 5.72 -17.91
N VAL A 190 -8.97 4.43 -17.57
CA VAL A 190 -8.56 3.96 -16.24
C VAL A 190 -7.15 3.39 -16.30
N PHE A 191 -6.29 3.84 -15.38
CA PHE A 191 -4.96 3.29 -15.16
C PHE A 191 -4.96 2.49 -13.86
N PRO A 192 -4.78 1.15 -13.93
CA PRO A 192 -4.72 0.33 -12.73
C PRO A 192 -3.55 0.73 -11.83
N ILE A 193 -3.80 0.69 -10.52
CA ILE A 193 -2.81 0.83 -9.45
C ILE A 193 -1.45 0.21 -9.79
N GLY A 194 -0.38 1.00 -9.63
CA GLY A 194 1.01 0.56 -9.75
C GLY A 194 1.50 0.26 -11.17
N LEU A 195 0.63 0.25 -12.18
CA LEU A 195 1.07 0.01 -13.56
C LEU A 195 1.71 1.27 -14.17
N VAL A 196 2.77 1.05 -14.96
CA VAL A 196 3.42 2.12 -15.71
C VAL A 196 2.50 2.58 -16.83
N HIS A 197 2.24 3.88 -16.89
CA HIS A 197 1.36 4.50 -17.86
C HIS A 197 1.84 5.90 -18.25
N PHE A 198 1.24 6.47 -19.30
CA PHE A 198 1.64 7.76 -19.88
C PHE A 198 0.46 8.44 -20.57
N GLN A 199 0.61 9.74 -20.83
CA GLN A 199 -0.31 10.54 -21.63
C GLN A 199 0.46 11.48 -22.55
N ARG A 200 0.04 11.59 -23.81
CA ARG A 200 0.64 12.50 -24.80
C ARG A 200 -0.44 13.26 -25.55
N ASN A 201 -0.30 14.57 -25.67
CA ASN A 201 -1.16 15.35 -26.55
C ASN A 201 -0.83 15.05 -28.01
N VAL A 202 -1.83 14.58 -28.76
CA VAL A 202 -1.73 14.27 -30.21
C VAL A 202 -2.61 15.20 -31.05
N GLY A 203 -3.24 16.19 -30.42
CA GLY A 203 -3.93 17.28 -31.08
C GLY A 203 -2.96 18.36 -31.59
N LEU A 204 -3.47 19.23 -32.47
CA LEU A 204 -2.71 20.37 -32.98
C LEU A 204 -2.62 21.54 -31.99
N GLY A 205 -3.62 21.67 -31.12
CA GLY A 205 -3.68 22.68 -30.06
C GLY A 205 -3.30 22.12 -28.69
N SER A 206 -3.44 22.94 -27.66
CA SER A 206 -3.31 22.51 -26.27
C SER A 206 -4.43 21.54 -25.89
N ALA A 207 -4.20 20.75 -24.84
CA ALA A 207 -5.17 19.83 -24.27
C ALA A 207 -5.12 19.92 -22.74
N PHE A 208 -6.20 19.56 -22.07
CA PHE A 208 -6.16 19.34 -20.62
C PHE A 208 -7.15 18.28 -20.16
N SER A 209 -6.82 17.64 -19.06
CA SER A 209 -7.59 16.57 -18.43
C SER A 209 -7.68 16.75 -16.92
N ILE A 210 -8.64 16.06 -16.32
CA ILE A 210 -8.74 15.88 -14.87
C ILE A 210 -8.57 14.40 -14.56
N SER A 211 -7.70 14.10 -13.61
CA SER A 211 -7.46 12.77 -13.09
C SER A 211 -7.96 12.68 -11.65
N SER A 212 -8.77 11.67 -11.36
CA SER A 212 -9.20 11.32 -10.00
C SER A 212 -8.50 10.04 -9.57
N LEU A 213 -8.01 10.01 -8.33
CA LEU A 213 -7.16 8.92 -7.83
C LEU A 213 -7.73 8.34 -6.54
N SER A 214 -7.61 7.02 -6.38
CA SER A 214 -8.15 6.26 -5.24
C SER A 214 -7.24 6.28 -3.99
N SER A 215 -6.63 7.43 -3.68
CA SER A 215 -5.91 7.67 -2.43
C SER A 215 -5.77 9.17 -2.20
N GLN A 216 -5.73 9.59 -0.94
CA GLN A 216 -5.44 10.98 -0.56
C GLN A 216 -4.03 11.42 -0.96
N ASN A 217 -3.11 10.44 -1.11
CA ASN A 217 -1.72 10.61 -1.46
C ASN A 217 -1.28 9.47 -2.41
N PRO A 218 -1.59 9.58 -3.72
CA PRO A 218 -1.33 8.51 -4.69
C PRO A 218 0.16 8.20 -4.87
N GLY A 219 1.02 9.20 -4.64
CA GLY A 219 2.45 9.15 -4.96
C GLY A 219 2.69 9.11 -6.46
N VAL A 220 3.89 9.46 -6.90
CA VAL A 220 4.26 9.39 -8.33
C VAL A 220 5.67 8.84 -8.43
N VAL A 221 5.85 7.81 -9.26
CA VAL A 221 7.16 7.28 -9.64
C VAL A 221 7.37 7.55 -11.12
N LEU A 222 8.08 8.63 -11.44
CA LEU A 222 8.50 8.92 -12.81
C LEU A 222 9.64 7.98 -13.19
N VAL A 223 9.40 7.08 -14.14
CA VAL A 223 10.33 5.95 -14.42
C VAL A 223 11.73 6.46 -14.75
N ALA A 224 11.84 7.42 -15.65
CA ALA A 224 13.15 7.93 -16.07
C ALA A 224 13.87 8.70 -14.95
N ASN A 225 13.17 9.58 -14.22
CA ASN A 225 13.75 10.31 -13.08
C ASN A 225 14.20 9.37 -11.97
N THR A 226 13.44 8.31 -11.66
CA THR A 226 13.83 7.33 -10.64
C THR A 226 15.04 6.51 -11.08
N LEU A 227 15.15 6.14 -12.36
CA LEU A 227 16.26 5.33 -12.84
C LEU A 227 17.53 6.14 -13.09
N PHE A 228 17.41 7.36 -13.61
CA PHE A 228 18.55 8.15 -14.08
C PHE A 228 18.80 9.45 -13.28
N GLY A 229 17.85 9.91 -12.46
CA GLY A 229 17.95 11.15 -11.68
C GLY A 229 17.83 10.95 -10.16
N SER A 230 17.95 9.73 -9.65
CA SER A 230 17.88 9.48 -8.20
C SER A 230 19.06 10.12 -7.47
N THR A 231 18.85 10.52 -6.21
CA THR A 231 19.93 10.99 -5.32
C THR A 231 19.93 10.16 -4.03
N PRO A 232 21.00 9.38 -3.75
CA PRO A 232 22.16 9.13 -4.61
C PRO A 232 21.80 8.39 -5.91
N SER A 233 22.63 8.52 -6.94
CA SER A 233 22.41 7.88 -8.25
C SER A 233 22.55 6.37 -8.16
N ILE A 234 21.72 5.63 -8.91
CA ILE A 234 21.91 4.19 -9.08
C ILE A 234 23.26 3.94 -9.77
N PRO A 235 24.11 3.02 -9.26
CA PRO A 235 25.40 2.71 -9.86
C PRO A 235 25.32 2.37 -11.35
N ASN A 236 26.24 2.94 -12.12
CA ASN A 236 26.22 2.85 -13.60
C ASN A 236 26.37 1.43 -14.11
N ASP A 237 27.06 0.56 -13.39
CA ASP A 237 27.22 -0.85 -13.72
C ASP A 237 25.92 -1.65 -13.55
N ILE A 238 25.11 -1.33 -12.54
CA ILE A 238 23.77 -1.92 -12.35
C ILE A 238 22.87 -1.54 -13.52
N LEU A 239 22.78 -0.25 -13.85
CA LEU A 239 21.94 0.21 -14.97
C LEU A 239 22.47 -0.27 -16.32
N ALA A 240 23.78 -0.26 -16.55
CA ALA A 240 24.38 -0.78 -17.78
C ALA A 240 24.03 -2.26 -17.99
N LYS A 241 24.12 -3.06 -16.92
CA LYS A 241 23.74 -4.47 -16.97
C LYS A 241 22.24 -4.67 -17.17
N ALA A 242 21.40 -3.88 -16.50
CA ALA A 242 19.94 -3.96 -16.61
C ALA A 242 19.43 -3.56 -18.00
N PHE A 243 19.98 -2.50 -18.57
CA PHE A 243 19.61 -1.97 -19.90
C PHE A 243 20.37 -2.64 -21.06
N GLN A 244 21.38 -3.47 -20.75
CA GLN A 244 22.22 -4.16 -21.73
C GLN A 244 22.95 -3.21 -22.68
N VAL A 245 23.48 -2.12 -22.12
CA VAL A 245 24.21 -1.07 -22.84
C VAL A 245 25.55 -0.79 -22.16
N ASP A 246 26.42 -0.06 -22.84
CA ASP A 246 27.65 0.44 -22.23
C ASP A 246 27.38 1.46 -21.13
N LYS A 247 28.26 1.50 -20.12
CA LYS A 247 28.21 2.49 -19.03
C LYS A 247 28.19 3.93 -19.56
N SER A 248 28.81 4.19 -20.71
CA SER A 248 28.83 5.52 -21.33
C SER A 248 27.44 6.00 -21.77
N VAL A 249 26.55 5.09 -22.15
CA VAL A 249 25.15 5.40 -22.48
C VAL A 249 24.39 5.77 -21.20
N VAL A 250 24.59 5.03 -20.12
CA VAL A 250 23.99 5.32 -18.81
C VAL A 250 24.41 6.70 -18.30
N VAL A 251 25.71 7.02 -18.36
CA VAL A 251 26.22 8.34 -17.97
C VAL A 251 25.55 9.46 -18.77
N LYS A 252 25.36 9.27 -20.07
CA LYS A 252 24.66 10.25 -20.92
C LYS A 252 23.19 10.43 -20.51
N LEU A 253 22.50 9.33 -20.16
CA LEU A 253 21.12 9.37 -19.70
C LEU A 253 21.01 10.06 -18.34
N GLN A 254 21.86 9.71 -17.37
CA GLN A 254 21.88 10.36 -16.06
C GLN A 254 22.17 11.86 -16.16
N ALA A 255 23.02 12.29 -17.09
CA ALA A 255 23.29 13.72 -17.30
C ALA A 255 22.09 14.52 -17.85
N GLN A 256 20.99 13.87 -18.26
CA GLN A 256 19.76 14.57 -18.67
C GLN A 256 18.82 14.89 -17.50
N PHE A 257 19.05 14.32 -16.31
CA PHE A 257 18.18 14.41 -15.13
C PHE A 257 18.92 15.04 -13.94
#